data_AF-A0A3N9XMW7-F1
#
_entry.id   AF-A0A3N9XMW7-F1
#
_cell.length_a   1.000
_cell.length_b   1.000
_cell.length_c   1.000
_cell.angle_alpha   90.00
_cell.angle_beta   90.00
_cell.angle_gamma   90.00
#
_symmetry.space_group_name_H-M   'P 1'
#
loop_
_entity.id
_entity.type
_entity.pdbx_description
1 polymer ?
#
loop_
_entity_poly.entity_id
_entity_poly.type
_entity_poly.pdbx_seq_one_letter_code
_entity_poly.pdbx_strand_id
1 'polypeptide(L)'
;MTNDDFPIGRRVASWRVRRSMTQQMLADRLRRSKSWVDKIERGARPLDRYSVIQELAHVLRVDPEVLLGQQRSTPAGTPDGVDDIRAALARYDTPQAPPQTDELRRQVGHAWLAYQHAHYGQLVRVLPGLLDAAQGARSPELLVQAYRITSSLLVKLGEADLAWLAADRAMAAASGDPTLAATATIAVAQALRAANRDPLALTATQSAANRLLPPSSRPGDHEVGGFDGDQSARQPHDHQDGMKV
;
A
#
# COMPACT_ATOMS: atom_id res chain seq x y z
N MET A 1 7.47 19.29 4.84
CA MET A 1 8.37 20.12 4.03
C MET A 1 8.88 19.23 2.91
N THR A 2 8.33 19.38 1.72
CA THR A 2 8.76 18.65 0.52
C THR A 2 10.16 19.12 0.12
N ASN A 3 10.92 18.27 -0.58
CA ASN A 3 12.33 18.51 -0.89
C ASN A 3 12.55 19.71 -1.86
N ASP A 4 11.47 20.29 -2.37
CA ASP A 4 11.46 21.42 -3.31
C ASP A 4 11.72 22.78 -2.64
N ASP A 5 11.43 22.90 -1.33
CA ASP A 5 11.60 24.16 -0.57
C ASP A 5 13.06 24.47 -0.19
N PHE A 6 13.99 23.55 -0.44
CA PHE A 6 15.39 23.72 -0.03
C PHE A 6 16.26 24.34 -1.14
N PRO A 7 17.17 25.27 -0.82
CA PRO A 7 18.15 25.77 -1.79
C PRO A 7 18.95 24.63 -2.43
N ILE A 8 19.33 24.79 -3.72
CA ILE A 8 20.09 23.78 -4.49
C ILE A 8 21.27 23.16 -3.73
N GLY A 9 22.00 23.97 -2.95
CA GLY A 9 23.11 23.51 -2.11
C GLY A 9 22.72 22.46 -1.06
N ARG A 10 21.57 22.65 -0.40
CA ARG A 10 21.05 21.69 0.57
C ARG A 10 20.60 20.39 -0.10
N ARG A 11 20.04 20.47 -1.31
CA ARG A 11 19.72 19.29 -2.12
C ARG A 11 20.97 18.49 -2.50
N VAL A 12 22.04 19.16 -2.93
CA VAL A 12 23.35 18.53 -3.19
C VAL A 12 23.85 17.79 -1.95
N ALA A 13 23.81 18.43 -0.77
CA ALA A 13 24.23 17.79 0.49
C ALA A 13 23.41 16.54 0.82
N SER A 14 22.09 16.60 0.63
CA SER A 14 21.19 15.47 0.90
C SER A 14 21.51 14.27 0.00
N TRP A 15 21.74 14.51 -1.30
CA TRP A 15 22.09 13.47 -2.25
C TRP A 15 23.48 12.91 -2.01
N ARG A 16 24.45 13.75 -1.64
CA ARG A 16 25.78 13.30 -1.22
C ARG A 16 25.71 12.31 -0.07
N VAL A 17 24.92 12.61 0.97
CA VAL A 17 24.72 11.72 2.13
C VAL A 17 24.04 10.41 1.71
N ARG A 18 23.02 10.47 0.84
CA ARG A 18 22.34 9.27 0.30
C ARG A 18 23.25 8.36 -0.52
N ARG A 19 24.31 8.89 -1.12
CA ARG A 19 25.34 8.11 -1.83
C ARG A 19 26.52 7.71 -0.94
N SER A 20 26.40 7.89 0.36
CA SER A 20 27.45 7.59 1.35
C SER A 20 28.78 8.26 1.02
N MET A 21 28.74 9.49 0.48
CA MET A 21 29.94 10.25 0.12
C MET A 21 30.26 11.29 1.21
N THR A 22 31.52 11.40 1.60
CA THR A 22 31.99 12.55 2.37
C THR A 22 32.13 13.78 1.45
N GLN A 23 32.18 14.99 2.03
CA GLN A 23 32.45 16.21 1.24
C GLN A 23 33.79 16.13 0.50
N GLN A 24 34.79 15.46 1.10
CA GLN A 24 36.09 15.23 0.46
C GLN A 24 35.94 14.32 -0.76
N MET A 25 35.23 13.19 -0.63
CA MET A 25 34.99 12.27 -1.76
C MET A 25 34.25 12.93 -2.92
N LEU A 26 33.27 13.80 -2.63
CA LEU A 26 32.57 14.55 -3.67
C LEU A 26 33.52 15.56 -4.34
N ALA A 27 34.34 16.25 -3.55
CA ALA A 27 35.31 17.21 -4.05
C ALA A 27 36.36 16.54 -4.96
N ASP A 28 36.88 15.39 -4.56
CA ASP A 28 37.87 14.62 -5.32
C ASP A 28 37.30 14.20 -6.68
N ARG A 29 36.04 13.73 -6.72
CA ARG A 29 35.36 13.31 -7.97
C ARG A 29 35.08 14.48 -8.92
N LEU A 30 34.90 15.70 -8.38
CA LEU A 30 34.70 16.93 -9.15
C LEU A 30 36.01 17.67 -9.46
N ARG A 31 37.16 17.16 -8.99
CA ARG A 31 38.46 17.85 -9.03
C ARG A 31 38.38 19.27 -8.46
N ARG A 32 37.64 19.44 -7.36
CA ARG A 32 37.47 20.69 -6.61
C ARG A 32 38.00 20.53 -5.19
N SER A 33 38.12 21.65 -4.46
CA SER A 33 38.49 21.60 -3.05
C SER A 33 37.29 21.25 -2.17
N LYS A 34 37.52 20.61 -1.02
CA LYS A 34 36.48 20.35 -0.02
C LYS A 34 35.78 21.65 0.43
N SER A 35 36.53 22.74 0.57
CA SER A 35 35.98 24.07 0.89
C SER A 35 34.99 24.57 -0.17
N TRP A 36 35.18 24.21 -1.44
CA TRP A 36 34.23 24.54 -2.49
C TRP A 36 32.90 23.81 -2.28
N VAL A 37 32.93 22.49 -2.04
CA VAL A 37 31.73 21.67 -1.76
C VAL A 37 30.99 22.20 -0.54
N ASP A 38 31.74 22.50 0.51
CA ASP A 38 31.23 22.99 1.76
C ASP A 38 30.57 24.39 1.64
N LYS A 39 31.09 25.28 0.80
CA LYS A 39 30.48 26.59 0.51
C LYS A 39 29.20 26.47 -0.32
N ILE A 40 29.13 25.54 -1.28
CA ILE A 40 27.90 25.33 -2.06
C ILE A 40 26.81 24.69 -1.19
N GLU A 41 27.14 23.71 -0.34
CA GLU A 41 26.15 22.98 0.47
C GLU A 41 25.44 23.87 1.50
N ARG A 42 26.14 24.90 1.99
CA ARG A 42 25.58 25.92 2.89
C ARG A 42 24.94 27.11 2.17
N GLY A 43 24.98 27.14 0.83
CA GLY A 43 24.47 28.26 0.04
C GLY A 43 25.33 29.52 0.08
N ALA A 44 26.53 29.47 0.68
CA ALA A 44 27.48 30.59 0.70
C ALA A 44 28.14 30.86 -0.66
N ARG A 45 28.05 29.90 -1.58
CA ARG A 45 28.43 30.07 -2.98
C ARG A 45 27.26 29.65 -3.89
N PRO A 46 26.81 30.52 -4.80
CA PRO A 46 25.72 30.17 -5.71
C PRO A 46 26.19 29.18 -6.79
N LEU A 47 25.25 28.36 -7.27
CA LEU A 47 25.44 27.36 -8.33
C LEU A 47 24.74 27.84 -9.60
N ASP A 48 25.26 28.91 -10.23
CA ASP A 48 24.60 29.57 -11.37
C ASP A 48 24.96 28.97 -12.73
N ARG A 49 26.06 28.20 -12.78
CA ARG A 49 26.55 27.59 -14.03
C ARG A 49 25.95 26.20 -14.20
N TYR A 50 25.09 26.05 -15.20
CA TYR A 50 24.44 24.77 -15.51
C TYR A 50 25.43 23.63 -15.76
N SER A 51 26.58 23.89 -16.40
CA SER A 51 27.63 22.88 -16.60
C SER A 51 28.17 22.28 -15.29
N VAL A 52 28.28 23.10 -14.24
CA VAL A 52 28.70 22.64 -12.90
C VAL A 52 27.59 21.80 -12.23
N ILE A 53 26.34 22.17 -12.47
CA ILE A 53 25.17 21.42 -11.97
C ILE A 53 25.10 20.05 -12.65
N GLN A 54 25.37 19.97 -13.96
CA GLN A 54 25.46 18.70 -14.69
C GLN A 54 26.59 17.82 -14.17
N GLU A 55 27.77 18.39 -13.90
CA GLU A 55 28.91 17.66 -13.33
C GLU A 55 28.58 17.09 -11.94
N LEU A 56 27.97 17.90 -11.08
CA LEU A 56 27.45 17.47 -9.77
C LEU A 56 26.43 16.34 -9.89
N ALA A 57 25.44 16.49 -10.79
CA ALA A 57 24.39 15.51 -11.03
C ALA A 57 24.96 14.17 -11.52
N HIS A 58 25.93 14.23 -12.43
CA HIS A 58 26.64 13.05 -12.94
C HIS A 58 27.36 12.29 -11.82
N VAL A 59 28.15 13.00 -10.99
CA VAL A 59 28.87 12.37 -9.87
C VAL A 59 27.93 11.80 -8.81
N LEU A 60 26.82 12.49 -8.54
CA LEU A 60 25.77 12.06 -7.62
C LEU A 60 24.82 11.02 -8.22
N ARG A 61 24.95 10.73 -9.52
CA ARG A 61 24.09 9.82 -10.31
C ARG A 61 22.60 10.16 -10.22
N VAL A 62 22.26 11.42 -10.38
CA VAL A 62 20.89 11.95 -10.44
C VAL A 62 20.70 12.81 -11.69
N ASP A 63 19.46 13.09 -12.06
CA ASP A 63 19.18 14.06 -13.13
C ASP A 63 19.52 15.49 -12.65
N PRO A 64 20.15 16.36 -13.47
CA PRO A 64 20.37 17.77 -13.14
C PRO A 64 19.13 18.52 -12.66
N GLU A 65 17.95 18.18 -13.18
CA GLU A 65 16.66 18.78 -12.82
C GLU A 65 16.29 18.53 -11.35
N VAL A 66 16.69 17.37 -10.80
CA VAL A 66 16.52 17.02 -9.38
C VAL A 66 17.31 17.96 -8.46
N LEU A 67 18.50 18.41 -8.88
CA LEU A 67 19.30 19.36 -8.10
C LEU A 67 18.73 20.78 -8.17
N LEU A 68 18.23 21.16 -9.33
CA LEU A 68 17.59 22.46 -9.57
C LEU A 68 16.28 22.64 -8.79
N GLY A 69 15.72 21.56 -8.21
CA GLY A 69 14.35 21.61 -7.65
C GLY A 69 13.31 21.85 -8.73
N GLN A 70 13.72 21.69 -9.99
CA GLN A 70 12.87 21.76 -11.16
C GLN A 70 12.52 20.33 -11.54
N GLN A 71 11.98 19.55 -10.59
CA GLN A 71 11.18 18.41 -11.00
C GLN A 71 9.92 18.96 -11.69
N ARG A 72 10.07 19.31 -12.97
CA ARG A 72 9.11 18.80 -13.93
C ARG A 72 9.44 17.31 -14.05
N SER A 73 8.40 16.50 -14.01
CA SER A 73 8.44 15.11 -14.41
C SER A 73 9.36 15.00 -15.62
N THR A 74 10.39 14.16 -15.49
CA THR A 74 11.38 13.91 -16.53
C THR A 74 10.73 13.77 -17.91
N PRO A 75 11.44 14.03 -19.03
CA PRO A 75 11.05 13.58 -20.35
C PRO A 75 11.27 12.05 -20.47
N ALA A 76 10.64 11.32 -19.57
CA ALA A 76 10.05 10.00 -19.74
C ALA A 76 8.58 10.12 -19.30
N GLY A 77 7.88 11.12 -19.87
CA GLY A 77 6.48 11.43 -19.62
C GLY A 77 6.19 12.04 -18.24
N THR A 78 5.47 13.15 -18.23
CA THR A 78 4.35 13.25 -17.28
C THR A 78 3.60 11.92 -17.29
N PRO A 79 3.14 11.41 -16.13
CA PRO A 79 2.29 10.24 -16.12
C PRO A 79 0.91 10.66 -16.66
N ASP A 80 0.77 10.78 -17.98
CA ASP A 80 -0.52 11.12 -18.61
C ASP A 80 -1.63 10.19 -18.10
N GLY A 81 -1.31 8.94 -17.72
CA GLY A 81 -2.31 8.03 -17.18
C GLY A 81 -2.59 8.10 -15.67
N VAL A 82 -1.85 8.84 -14.83
CA VAL A 82 -2.25 9.02 -13.41
C VAL A 82 -3.47 9.91 -13.33
N ASP A 83 -3.54 10.95 -14.16
CA ASP A 83 -4.72 11.80 -14.29
C ASP A 83 -5.91 11.00 -14.83
N ASP A 84 -5.69 10.06 -15.77
CA ASP A 84 -6.72 9.13 -16.24
C ASP A 84 -7.20 8.18 -15.14
N ILE A 85 -6.28 7.65 -14.30
CA ILE A 85 -6.65 6.86 -13.12
C ILE A 85 -7.46 7.72 -12.14
N ARG A 86 -7.04 8.97 -11.91
CA ARG A 86 -7.78 9.90 -11.06
C ARG A 86 -9.17 10.17 -11.63
N ALA A 87 -9.30 10.36 -12.94
CA ALA A 87 -10.57 10.55 -13.62
C ALA A 87 -11.47 9.32 -13.50
N ALA A 88 -10.93 8.11 -13.71
CA ALA A 88 -11.66 6.86 -13.53
C ALA A 88 -12.12 6.65 -12.08
N LEU A 89 -11.30 7.04 -11.09
CA LEU A 89 -11.72 7.07 -9.70
C LEU A 89 -12.77 8.19 -9.47
N ALA A 90 -12.67 9.35 -10.11
CA ALA A 90 -13.64 10.44 -9.94
C ALA A 90 -15.00 10.17 -10.61
N ARG A 91 -15.16 9.07 -11.36
CA ARG A 91 -16.45 8.63 -11.89
C ARG A 91 -17.31 8.00 -10.80
N TYR A 92 -18.49 8.56 -10.63
CA TYR A 92 -19.52 8.09 -9.69
C TYR A 92 -20.78 7.58 -10.43
N ASP A 93 -20.85 7.84 -11.74
CA ASP A 93 -21.80 7.24 -12.64
C ASP A 93 -21.50 5.75 -12.83
N THR A 94 -22.56 4.93 -12.94
CA THR A 94 -22.39 3.48 -13.10
C THR A 94 -22.45 3.10 -14.58
N PRO A 95 -21.37 2.57 -15.19
CA PRO A 95 -21.42 2.06 -16.54
C PRO A 95 -22.45 0.93 -16.66
N GLN A 96 -23.33 0.98 -17.65
CA GLN A 96 -24.45 0.05 -17.82
C GLN A 96 -24.10 -1.23 -18.61
N ALA A 97 -22.88 -1.38 -19.12
CA ALA A 97 -22.51 -2.54 -19.92
C ALA A 97 -22.04 -3.70 -19.03
N PRO A 98 -22.61 -4.92 -19.15
CA PRO A 98 -22.15 -6.08 -18.41
C PRO A 98 -20.79 -6.55 -18.97
N PRO A 99 -19.70 -6.47 -18.21
CA PRO A 99 -18.44 -7.06 -18.61
C PRO A 99 -18.56 -8.57 -18.52
N GLN A 100 -17.91 -9.30 -19.44
CA GLN A 100 -17.73 -10.74 -19.28
C GLN A 100 -16.85 -10.99 -18.05
N THR A 101 -17.45 -11.38 -16.92
CA THR A 101 -16.79 -11.53 -15.62
C THR A 101 -15.52 -12.38 -15.67
N ASP A 102 -15.49 -13.42 -16.51
CA ASP A 102 -14.32 -14.29 -16.67
C ASP A 102 -13.16 -13.62 -17.41
N GLU A 103 -13.45 -12.80 -18.42
CA GLU A 103 -12.45 -11.99 -19.10
C GLU A 103 -11.89 -10.93 -18.15
N LEU A 104 -12.77 -10.26 -17.40
CA LEU A 104 -12.35 -9.29 -16.40
C LEU A 104 -11.45 -9.93 -15.31
N ARG A 105 -11.77 -11.16 -14.88
CA ARG A 105 -10.92 -11.90 -13.93
C ARG A 105 -9.53 -12.16 -14.52
N ARG A 106 -9.43 -12.52 -15.80
CA ARG A 106 -8.13 -12.67 -16.49
C ARG A 106 -7.38 -11.36 -16.56
N GLN A 107 -8.05 -10.27 -16.91
CA GLN A 107 -7.45 -8.93 -17.00
C GLN A 107 -6.91 -8.45 -15.65
N VAL A 108 -7.66 -8.65 -14.55
CA VAL A 108 -7.18 -8.40 -13.19
C VAL A 108 -5.94 -9.25 -12.87
N GLY A 109 -5.96 -10.54 -13.23
CA GLY A 109 -4.79 -11.42 -13.06
C GLY A 109 -3.56 -10.91 -13.82
N HIS A 110 -3.73 -10.50 -15.08
CA HIS A 110 -2.67 -9.90 -15.89
C HIS A 110 -2.15 -8.58 -15.31
N ALA A 111 -3.03 -7.73 -14.76
CA ALA A 111 -2.64 -6.50 -14.08
C ALA A 111 -1.75 -6.77 -12.86
N TRP A 112 -2.10 -7.78 -12.05
CA TRP A 112 -1.27 -8.22 -10.93
C TRP A 112 0.08 -8.79 -11.37
N LEU A 113 0.13 -9.56 -12.46
CA LEU A 113 1.39 -10.05 -13.03
C LEU A 113 2.26 -8.91 -13.55
N ALA A 114 1.68 -7.95 -14.28
CA ALA A 114 2.40 -6.78 -14.77
C ALA A 114 3.00 -5.95 -13.61
N TYR A 115 2.25 -5.79 -12.52
CA TYR A 115 2.77 -5.14 -11.31
C TYR A 115 3.95 -5.90 -10.68
N GLN A 116 3.83 -7.23 -10.56
CA GLN A 116 4.90 -8.08 -10.00
C GLN A 116 6.20 -7.99 -10.83
N HIS A 117 6.07 -7.89 -12.15
CA HIS A 117 7.20 -7.71 -13.07
C HIS A 117 7.63 -6.25 -13.29
N ALA A 118 7.12 -5.32 -12.48
CA ALA A 118 7.43 -3.89 -12.54
C ALA A 118 7.10 -3.20 -13.88
N HIS A 119 6.14 -3.72 -14.65
CA HIS A 119 5.63 -3.11 -15.88
C HIS A 119 4.65 -1.96 -15.56
N TYR A 120 5.08 -1.00 -14.74
CA TYR A 120 4.22 0.07 -14.22
C TYR A 120 3.67 0.98 -15.34
N GLY A 121 4.46 1.28 -16.37
CA GLY A 121 3.99 2.08 -17.51
C GLY A 121 2.87 1.41 -18.31
N GLN A 122 2.88 0.07 -18.42
CA GLN A 122 1.75 -0.67 -19.00
C GLN A 122 0.52 -0.59 -18.08
N LEU A 123 0.74 -0.77 -16.79
CA LEU A 123 -0.32 -0.77 -15.79
C LEU A 123 -1.05 0.58 -15.72
N VAL A 124 -0.31 1.69 -15.77
CA VAL A 124 -0.86 3.05 -15.86
C VAL A 124 -1.86 3.19 -17.01
N ARG A 125 -1.57 2.60 -18.18
CA ARG A 125 -2.46 2.67 -19.37
C ARG A 125 -3.69 1.77 -19.27
N VAL A 126 -3.59 0.63 -18.60
CA VAL A 126 -4.66 -0.38 -18.56
C VAL A 126 -5.65 -0.13 -17.42
N LEU A 127 -5.19 0.45 -16.30
CA LEU A 127 -6.01 0.59 -15.09
C LEU A 127 -7.30 1.41 -15.26
N PRO A 128 -7.35 2.53 -16.01
CA PRO A 128 -8.59 3.28 -16.17
C PRO A 128 -9.72 2.42 -16.75
N GLY A 129 -9.46 1.69 -17.84
CA GLY A 129 -10.43 0.77 -18.43
C GLY A 129 -10.76 -0.43 -17.55
N LEU A 130 -9.78 -0.93 -16.78
CA LEU A 130 -10.01 -2.01 -15.81
C LEU A 130 -10.93 -1.57 -14.67
N LEU A 131 -10.78 -0.34 -14.18
CA LEU A 131 -11.64 0.26 -13.16
C LEU A 131 -13.08 0.42 -13.68
N ASP A 132 -13.23 0.98 -14.89
CA ASP A 132 -14.54 1.13 -15.55
C ASP A 132 -15.24 -0.24 -15.69
N ALA A 133 -14.51 -1.26 -16.15
CA ALA A 133 -15.04 -2.62 -16.29
C ALA A 133 -15.41 -3.23 -14.93
N ALA A 134 -14.55 -3.10 -13.91
CA ALA A 134 -14.85 -3.63 -12.57
C ALA A 134 -16.09 -2.99 -11.93
N GLN A 135 -16.28 -1.68 -12.13
CA GLN A 135 -17.47 -0.94 -11.70
C GLN A 135 -18.74 -1.40 -12.42
N GLY A 136 -18.67 -1.68 -13.73
CA GLY A 136 -19.79 -2.24 -14.49
C GLY A 136 -20.16 -3.67 -14.08
N ALA A 137 -19.18 -4.52 -13.75
CA ALA A 137 -19.42 -5.92 -13.36
C ALA A 137 -20.10 -6.06 -11.99
N ARG A 138 -19.89 -5.11 -11.08
CA ARG A 138 -20.41 -5.13 -9.70
C ARG A 138 -20.09 -6.41 -8.92
N SER A 139 -19.03 -7.13 -9.27
CA SER A 139 -18.48 -8.22 -8.45
C SER A 139 -17.61 -7.62 -7.35
N PRO A 140 -17.93 -7.84 -6.06
CA PRO A 140 -17.13 -7.37 -4.94
C PRO A 140 -15.67 -7.82 -5.05
N GLU A 141 -15.43 -9.07 -5.44
CA GLU A 141 -14.09 -9.64 -5.57
C GLU A 141 -13.27 -8.89 -6.63
N LEU A 142 -13.84 -8.66 -7.81
CA LEU A 142 -13.15 -7.97 -8.91
C LEU A 142 -12.93 -6.49 -8.61
N LEU A 143 -13.90 -5.83 -7.98
CA LEU A 143 -13.76 -4.45 -7.50
C LEU A 143 -12.64 -4.31 -6.48
N VAL A 144 -12.63 -5.18 -5.46
CA VAL A 144 -11.57 -5.20 -4.45
C VAL A 144 -10.22 -5.39 -5.11
N GLN A 145 -10.07 -6.33 -6.04
CA GLN A 145 -8.79 -6.55 -6.70
C GLN A 145 -8.36 -5.37 -7.60
N ALA A 146 -9.28 -4.79 -8.38
CA ALA A 146 -9.01 -3.64 -9.25
C ALA A 146 -8.56 -2.41 -8.45
N TYR A 147 -9.24 -2.12 -7.34
CA TYR A 147 -8.86 -1.03 -6.46
C TYR A 147 -7.54 -1.29 -5.72
N ARG A 148 -7.29 -2.53 -5.27
CA ARG A 148 -6.02 -2.91 -4.62
C ARG A 148 -4.83 -2.75 -5.56
N ILE A 149 -4.91 -3.25 -6.79
CA ILE A 149 -3.80 -3.11 -7.75
C ILE A 149 -3.56 -1.66 -8.13
N THR A 150 -4.63 -0.85 -8.24
CA THR A 150 -4.55 0.59 -8.45
C THR A 150 -3.82 1.27 -7.29
N SER A 151 -4.21 0.98 -6.06
CA SER A 151 -3.54 1.50 -4.85
C SER A 151 -2.06 1.11 -4.79
N SER A 152 -1.74 -0.17 -5.02
CA SER A 152 -0.35 -0.65 -5.05
C SER A 152 0.49 0.04 -6.12
N LEU A 153 -0.04 0.27 -7.33
CA LEU A 153 0.66 1.05 -8.36
C LEU A 153 0.88 2.49 -7.89
N LEU A 154 -0.15 3.17 -7.40
CA LEU A 154 -0.06 4.57 -6.98
C LEU A 154 0.95 4.77 -5.84
N VAL A 155 1.08 3.81 -4.91
CA VAL A 155 2.18 3.78 -3.93
C VAL A 155 3.55 3.75 -4.61
N LYS A 156 3.72 2.96 -5.68
CA LYS A 156 4.99 2.91 -6.44
C LYS A 156 5.27 4.20 -7.21
N LEU A 157 4.23 4.93 -7.62
CA LEU A 157 4.33 6.20 -8.33
C LEU A 157 4.48 7.41 -7.39
N GLY A 158 4.36 7.22 -6.07
CA GLY A 158 4.48 8.31 -5.09
C GLY A 158 3.17 9.06 -4.81
N GLU A 159 2.05 8.58 -5.35
CA GLU A 159 0.72 9.19 -5.22
C GLU A 159 -0.01 8.66 -3.98
N ALA A 160 0.55 8.91 -2.79
CA ALA A 160 0.10 8.26 -1.54
C ALA A 160 -1.37 8.55 -1.17
N ASP A 161 -1.84 9.79 -1.34
CA ASP A 161 -3.23 10.15 -1.02
C ASP A 161 -4.22 9.52 -2.00
N LEU A 162 -3.89 9.48 -3.30
CA LEU A 162 -4.72 8.81 -4.30
C LEU A 162 -4.69 7.29 -4.11
N ALA A 163 -3.54 6.73 -3.71
CA ALA A 163 -3.43 5.32 -3.34
C ALA A 163 -4.32 4.99 -2.14
N TRP A 164 -4.40 5.90 -1.15
CA TRP A 164 -5.27 5.72 0.00
C TRP A 164 -6.75 5.79 -0.38
N LEU A 165 -7.16 6.70 -1.28
CA LEU A 165 -8.52 6.71 -1.83
C LEU A 165 -8.88 5.39 -2.51
N ALA A 166 -8.00 4.86 -3.37
CA ALA A 166 -8.22 3.58 -4.02
C ALA A 166 -8.32 2.44 -2.99
N ALA A 167 -7.48 2.44 -1.96
CA ALA A 167 -7.55 1.42 -0.90
C ALA A 167 -8.83 1.52 -0.06
N ASP A 168 -9.29 2.72 0.26
CA ASP A 168 -10.55 2.95 0.96
C ASP A 168 -11.74 2.41 0.17
N ARG A 169 -11.76 2.64 -1.15
CA ARG A 169 -12.76 2.05 -2.04
C ARG A 169 -12.69 0.53 -2.11
N ALA A 170 -11.50 -0.06 -2.03
CA ALA A 170 -11.37 -1.51 -1.89
C ALA A 170 -12.02 -2.00 -0.58
N MET A 171 -11.83 -1.28 0.53
CA MET A 171 -12.49 -1.60 1.82
C MET A 171 -14.01 -1.47 1.72
N ALA A 172 -14.51 -0.42 1.07
CA ALA A 172 -15.94 -0.22 0.87
C ALA A 172 -16.56 -1.32 -0.02
N ALA A 173 -15.88 -1.71 -1.10
CA ALA A 173 -16.31 -2.80 -1.97
C ALA A 173 -16.29 -4.17 -1.30
N ALA A 174 -15.43 -4.36 -0.29
CA ALA A 174 -15.36 -5.58 0.51
C ALA A 174 -16.44 -5.67 1.60
N SER A 175 -17.36 -4.70 1.69
CA SER A 175 -18.41 -4.69 2.71
C SER A 175 -19.24 -5.98 2.65
N GLY A 176 -19.35 -6.66 3.80
CA GLY A 176 -20.06 -7.93 3.93
C GLY A 176 -19.19 -9.19 3.81
N ASP A 177 -17.93 -9.08 3.39
CA ASP A 177 -16.99 -10.21 3.34
C ASP A 177 -15.72 -9.90 4.18
N PRO A 178 -15.58 -10.53 5.37
CA PRO A 178 -14.39 -10.36 6.22
C PRO A 178 -13.07 -10.71 5.55
N THR A 179 -13.06 -11.69 4.65
CA THR A 179 -11.87 -12.16 3.93
C THR A 179 -11.43 -11.13 2.89
N LEU A 180 -12.37 -10.58 2.12
CA LEU A 180 -12.08 -9.50 1.19
C LEU A 180 -11.65 -8.23 1.93
N ALA A 181 -12.26 -7.91 3.07
CA ALA A 181 -11.92 -6.75 3.87
C ALA A 181 -10.49 -6.84 4.45
N ALA A 182 -10.10 -8.02 4.94
CA ALA A 182 -8.72 -8.26 5.37
C ALA A 182 -7.73 -8.16 4.20
N THR A 183 -8.12 -8.68 3.03
CA THR A 183 -7.32 -8.59 1.80
C THR A 183 -7.12 -7.15 1.34
N ALA A 184 -8.17 -6.32 1.39
CA ALA A 184 -8.14 -4.88 1.09
C ALA A 184 -7.29 -4.08 2.09
N THR A 185 -7.27 -4.49 3.37
CA THR A 185 -6.47 -3.85 4.42
C THR A 185 -4.97 -3.83 4.09
N ILE A 186 -4.47 -4.80 3.31
CA ILE A 186 -3.08 -4.81 2.82
C ILE A 186 -2.77 -3.53 2.02
N ALA A 187 -3.69 -3.12 1.13
CA ALA A 187 -3.52 -1.91 0.33
C ALA A 187 -3.62 -0.64 1.19
N VAL A 188 -4.54 -0.61 2.16
CA VAL A 188 -4.66 0.49 3.14
C VAL A 188 -3.35 0.67 3.90
N ALA A 189 -2.78 -0.42 4.42
CA ALA A 189 -1.52 -0.39 5.16
C ALA A 189 -0.34 0.05 4.28
N GLN A 190 -0.31 -0.33 3.00
CA GLN A 190 0.71 0.15 2.06
C GLN A 190 0.60 1.65 1.81
N ALA A 191 -0.61 2.15 1.56
CA ALA A 191 -0.86 3.58 1.34
C ALA A 191 -0.54 4.43 2.58
N LEU A 192 -0.96 4.00 3.77
CA LEU A 192 -0.65 4.69 5.02
C LEU A 192 0.85 4.75 5.32
N ARG A 193 1.60 3.66 5.05
CA ARG A 193 3.06 3.69 5.15
C ARG A 193 3.69 4.64 4.14
N ALA A 194 3.21 4.66 2.90
CA ALA A 194 3.68 5.60 1.88
C ALA A 194 3.41 7.08 2.28
N ALA A 195 2.34 7.33 3.02
CA ALA A 195 2.00 8.63 3.60
C ALA A 195 2.74 8.96 4.92
N ASN A 196 3.69 8.12 5.36
CA ASN A 196 4.39 8.24 6.66
C ASN A 196 3.42 8.24 7.85
N ARG A 197 2.48 7.29 7.87
CA ARG A 197 1.48 7.07 8.94
C ARG A 197 1.58 5.64 9.49
N ASP A 198 2.79 5.21 9.83
CA ASP A 198 3.07 3.83 10.27
C ASP A 198 2.21 3.35 11.45
N PRO A 199 1.93 4.16 12.50
CA PRO A 199 1.06 3.72 13.58
C PRO A 199 -0.36 3.37 13.11
N LEU A 200 -0.92 4.15 12.19
CA LEU A 200 -2.25 3.89 11.63
C LEU A 200 -2.24 2.62 10.76
N ALA A 201 -1.17 2.40 9.98
CA ALA A 201 -1.01 1.18 9.21
C ALA A 201 -0.96 -0.07 10.11
N LEU A 202 -0.25 0.01 11.23
CA LEU A 202 -0.18 -1.08 12.21
C LEU A 202 -1.55 -1.37 12.82
N THR A 203 -2.25 -0.35 13.32
CA THR A 203 -3.59 -0.51 13.90
C THR A 203 -4.58 -1.12 12.92
N ALA A 204 -4.56 -0.69 11.65
CA ALA A 204 -5.44 -1.23 10.61
C ALA A 204 -5.19 -2.73 10.38
N THR A 205 -3.92 -3.13 10.22
CA THR A 205 -3.56 -4.55 9.99
C THR A 205 -3.86 -5.44 11.19
N GLN A 206 -3.60 -4.98 12.42
CA GLN A 206 -3.94 -5.72 13.64
C GLN A 206 -5.45 -5.92 13.77
N SER A 207 -6.22 -4.86 13.51
CA SER A 207 -7.69 -4.90 13.57
C SER A 207 -8.30 -5.83 12.52
N ALA A 208 -7.68 -5.95 11.35
CA ALA A 208 -8.09 -6.91 10.32
C ALA A 208 -7.71 -8.36 10.71
N ALA A 209 -6.49 -8.57 11.22
CA ALA A 209 -6.04 -9.89 11.68
C ALA A 209 -6.93 -10.43 12.81
N ASN A 210 -7.27 -9.61 13.80
CA ASN A 210 -8.15 -9.99 14.90
C ASN A 210 -9.56 -10.37 14.46
N ARG A 211 -10.06 -9.83 13.33
CA ARG A 211 -11.37 -10.16 12.78
C ARG A 211 -11.40 -11.50 12.02
N LEU A 212 -10.25 -11.94 11.50
CA LEU A 212 -10.13 -13.24 10.81
C LEU A 212 -9.91 -14.40 11.78
N LEU A 213 -9.32 -14.12 12.95
CA LEU A 213 -9.14 -15.13 13.97
C LEU A 213 -10.53 -15.55 14.52
N PRO A 214 -10.81 -16.86 14.62
CA PRO A 214 -12.02 -17.30 15.31
C PRO A 214 -12.01 -16.77 16.75
N PRO A 215 -13.18 -16.51 17.36
CA PRO A 215 -13.23 -16.14 18.77
C PRO A 215 -12.48 -17.22 19.55
N SER A 216 -11.46 -16.81 20.30
CA SER A 216 -10.68 -17.73 21.12
C SER A 216 -11.65 -18.42 22.07
N SER A 217 -11.90 -19.71 21.88
CA SER A 217 -12.54 -20.53 22.90
C SER A 217 -11.68 -20.42 24.14
N ARG A 218 -12.15 -19.68 25.15
CA ARG A 218 -11.48 -19.68 26.46
C ARG A 218 -11.58 -21.11 26.99
N PRO A 219 -10.46 -21.76 27.35
CA PRO A 219 -10.53 -23.00 28.11
C PRO A 219 -10.98 -22.63 29.52
N GLY A 220 -12.28 -22.68 29.77
CA GLY A 220 -12.87 -22.24 31.04
C GLY A 220 -14.24 -22.83 31.37
N ASP A 221 -15.01 -23.30 30.38
CA ASP A 221 -16.37 -23.81 30.61
C ASP A 221 -16.45 -25.33 30.32
N HIS A 222 -15.48 -26.09 30.81
CA HIS A 222 -15.75 -27.48 31.18
C HIS A 222 -16.13 -27.46 32.66
N GLU A 223 -17.41 -27.21 32.91
CA GLU A 223 -18.03 -27.57 34.18
C GLU A 223 -17.70 -29.03 34.48
N VAL A 224 -16.97 -29.26 35.57
CA VAL A 224 -16.68 -30.59 36.10
C VAL A 224 -17.99 -31.13 36.68
N GLY A 225 -18.81 -31.72 35.81
CA GLY A 225 -19.97 -32.51 36.20
C GLY A 225 -19.55 -33.93 36.57
N GLY A 226 -19.84 -34.32 37.82
CA GLY A 226 -20.02 -35.72 38.22
C GLY A 226 -18.79 -36.42 38.78
N PHE A 227 -18.54 -36.26 40.09
CA PHE A 227 -17.91 -37.32 40.87
C PHE A 227 -18.94 -38.44 41.08
N ASP A 228 -18.75 -39.54 40.36
CA ASP A 228 -19.44 -40.81 40.59
C ASP A 228 -18.90 -41.41 41.89
N GLY A 229 -19.67 -41.25 42.96
CA GLY A 229 -19.40 -41.80 44.28
C GLY A 229 -20.15 -43.12 44.46
N ASP A 230 -19.45 -44.21 44.17
CA ASP A 230 -19.81 -45.59 44.51
C ASP A 230 -20.19 -45.71 46.00
N GLN A 231 -21.46 -46.02 46.28
CA GLN A 231 -21.90 -46.52 47.57
C GLN A 231 -22.77 -47.77 47.37
N SER A 232 -22.13 -48.91 47.57
CA SER A 232 -22.74 -50.19 47.90
C SER A 232 -23.81 -50.08 48.98
N ALA A 233 -25.03 -50.51 48.68
CA ALA A 233 -26.01 -50.93 49.69
C ALA A 233 -26.95 -52.03 49.17
N ARG A 234 -26.65 -53.23 49.66
CA ARG A 234 -27.47 -54.43 49.88
C ARG A 234 -28.99 -54.32 49.67
N GLN A 235 -29.54 -55.32 48.97
CA GLN A 235 -30.96 -55.74 49.02
C GLN A 235 -31.43 -56.01 50.46
N PRO A 236 -32.75 -55.86 50.70
CA PRO A 236 -33.53 -57.07 50.94
C PRO A 236 -34.96 -57.07 50.36
N HIS A 237 -35.39 -58.28 49.99
CA HIS A 237 -36.71 -58.92 50.09
C HIS A 237 -38.03 -58.15 49.85
N ASP A 238 -38.73 -58.61 48.80
CA ASP A 238 -40.10 -59.17 48.80
C ASP A 238 -41.16 -58.55 49.73
N HIS A 239 -42.22 -57.96 49.15
CA HIS A 239 -43.60 -58.44 49.36
C HIS A 239 -44.64 -57.76 48.44
N GLN A 240 -45.64 -58.58 48.11
CA GLN A 240 -46.81 -58.38 47.28
C GLN A 240 -47.72 -57.23 47.76
N ASP A 241 -48.50 -56.68 46.83
CA ASP A 241 -49.98 -56.81 46.75
C ASP A 241 -50.76 -55.50 46.44
N GLY A 242 -51.86 -55.64 45.69
CA GLY A 242 -52.89 -54.61 45.46
C GLY A 242 -52.78 -53.82 44.13
N MET A 243 -53.40 -54.20 43.01
CA MET A 243 -54.84 -54.25 42.66
C MET A 243 -55.47 -52.87 42.34
N LYS A 244 -55.81 -52.69 41.05
CA LYS A 244 -56.94 -51.96 40.38
C LYS A 244 -57.45 -50.67 41.05
N VAL A 245 -57.68 -49.56 40.33
CA VAL A 245 -58.56 -49.34 39.15
C VAL A 245 -58.04 -48.15 38.35
#